data_AF-A0A643K8C1-F1
#
_entry.id   AF-A0A643K8C1-F1
#
_cell.length_a   1.000
_cell.length_b   1.000
_cell.length_c   1.000
_cell.angle_alpha   90.00
_cell.angle_beta   90.00
_cell.angle_gamma   90.00
#
_symmetry.space_group_name_H-M   'P 1'
#
loop_
_entity.id
_entity.type
_entity.pdbx_description
1 polymer ?
#
loop_
_entity_poly.entity_id
_entity_poly.type
_entity_poly.pdbx_seq_one_letter_code
_entity_poly.pdbx_strand_id
1 'polypeptide(L)' 'MNRVQTTVVDSLFAFLVGFLVGSLTSGWRDGFRAGLLAAVVSAVVTWVVYGVLEVETLVEETTIDAERVAADAE' A
#
# COMPACT_ATOMS: atom_id res chain seq x y z
N MET A 1 -7.25 0.73 12.12
CA MET A 1 -5.81 1.09 12.10
C MET A 1 -5.63 2.19 11.08
N ASN A 2 -4.91 3.28 11.37
CA ASN A 2 -4.75 4.38 10.42
C ASN A 2 -3.95 3.90 9.19
N ARG A 3 -4.36 4.22 7.96
CA ARG A 3 -3.65 3.83 6.71
C ARG A 3 -2.17 4.16 6.78
N VAL A 4 -1.84 5.33 7.33
CA VAL A 4 -0.45 5.77 7.52
C VAL A 4 0.34 4.82 8.43
N GLN A 5 -0.27 4.31 9.50
CA GLN A 5 0.39 3.35 10.38
C GLN A 5 0.65 2.02 9.67
N THR A 6 -0.32 1.50 8.93
CA THR A 6 -0.13 0.24 8.17
C THR A 6 0.99 0.38 7.14
N THR A 7 0.99 1.46 6.35
CA THR A 7 2.04 1.72 5.36
C THR A 7 3.42 1.84 6.00
N VAL A 8 3.53 2.52 7.14
CA VAL A 8 4.81 2.65 7.85
C VAL A 8 5.29 1.30 8.36
N VAL A 9 4.41 0.49 8.96
CA VAL A 9 4.77 -0.83 9.48
C VAL A 9 5.19 -1.78 8.35
N ASP A 10 4.44 -1.82 7.25
CA ASP A 10 4.76 -2.65 6.09
C ASP A 10 6.10 -2.24 5.46
N SER A 11 6.33 -0.94 5.30
CA SER A 11 7.59 -0.42 4.76
C SER A 11 8.78 -0.73 5.66
N LEU A 12 8.59 -0.72 6.98
CA LEU A 12 9.63 -1.08 7.95
C LEU A 12 9.96 -2.57 7.88
N PHE A 13 8.95 -3.42 7.74
CA PHE A 13 9.14 -4.86 7.56
C PHE A 13 9.88 -5.16 6.26
N ALA A 14 9.46 -4.54 5.15
CA ALA A 14 10.12 -4.68 3.86
C ALA A 14 11.58 -4.20 3.93
N PHE A 15 11.84 -3.08 4.63
CA PHE A 15 13.20 -2.60 4.88
C PHE A 15 14.04 -3.65 5.62
N LEU A 16 13.53 -4.18 6.73
CA LEU A 16 14.26 -5.13 7.56
C LEU A 16 14.58 -6.42 6.78
N VAL A 17 13.63 -6.93 6.00
CA VAL A 17 13.84 -8.12 5.16
C VAL A 17 14.90 -7.84 4.09
N GLY A 18 14.76 -6.73 3.33
CA GLY A 18 15.73 -6.36 2.30
C GLY A 18 17.12 -6.09 2.87
N PHE A 19 17.18 -5.47 4.05
CA PHE A 19 18.42 -5.22 4.78
C PHE A 19 19.10 -6.50 5.21
N LEU A 20 18.35 -7.43 5.82
CA LEU A 20 18.89 -8.69 6.29
C LEU A 20 19.41 -9.53 5.11
N VAL A 21 18.64 -9.65 4.04
CA VAL A 21 19.04 -10.42 2.86
C VAL A 21 20.27 -9.81 2.20
N GLY A 22 20.27 -8.50 1.93
CA GLY A 22 21.40 -7.86 1.27
C GLY A 22 22.67 -7.81 2.14
N SER A 23 22.51 -7.71 3.47
CA SER A 23 23.66 -7.76 4.39
C SER A 23 24.29 -9.14 4.47
N LEU A 24 23.48 -10.20 4.41
CA LEU A 24 23.95 -11.59 4.40
C LEU A 24 24.66 -11.98 3.10
N THR A 25 24.26 -11.42 1.95
CA THR A 25 24.85 -11.79 0.65
C THR A 25 26.04 -10.93 0.26
N SER A 26 25.97 -9.62 0.52
CA SER A 26 26.81 -8.62 -0.14
C SER A 26 27.46 -7.64 0.86
N GLY A 27 27.15 -7.79 2.15
CA GLY A 27 27.66 -6.93 3.22
C GLY A 27 26.72 -5.76 3.58
N TRP A 28 27.01 -5.11 4.71
CA TRP A 28 26.10 -4.13 5.33
C TRP A 28 25.65 -3.02 4.37
N ARG A 29 26.59 -2.41 3.63
CA ARG A 29 26.28 -1.29 2.72
C ARG A 29 25.27 -1.64 1.64
N ASP A 30 25.39 -2.84 1.08
CA ASP A 30 24.45 -3.32 0.05
C ASP A 30 23.14 -3.77 0.67
N GLY A 31 23.17 -4.34 1.89
CA GLY A 31 21.99 -4.52 2.72
C GLY A 31 21.20 -3.23 2.92
N PHE A 32 21.86 -2.13 3.27
CA PHE A 32 21.17 -0.85 3.47
C PHE A 32 20.48 -0.35 2.20
N ARG A 33 21.13 -0.46 1.04
CA ARG A 33 20.53 -0.09 -0.26
C ARG A 33 19.36 -1.00 -0.62
N ALA A 34 19.51 -2.31 -0.43
CA ALA A 34 18.48 -3.30 -0.71
C ALA A 34 17.24 -3.12 0.19
N GLY A 35 17.45 -2.88 1.49
CA GLY A 35 16.40 -2.56 2.44
C GLY A 35 15.66 -1.27 2.05
N LEU A 36 16.39 -0.22 1.69
CA LEU A 36 15.79 1.06 1.31
C LEU A 36 14.95 0.94 0.03
N LEU A 37 15.44 0.19 -0.96
CA LEU A 37 14.66 -0.13 -2.17
C LEU A 37 13.39 -0.94 -1.84
N ALA A 38 13.50 -1.96 -0.99
CA ALA A 38 12.35 -2.77 -0.59
C ALA A 38 11.29 -1.93 0.16
N ALA A 39 11.72 -1.00 1.02
CA ALA A 39 10.83 -0.08 1.72
C ALA A 39 10.07 0.83 0.76
N VAL A 40 10.77 1.41 -0.23
CA VAL A 40 10.16 2.27 -1.25
C VAL A 40 9.17 1.48 -2.11
N VAL A 41 9.55 0.28 -2.55
CA VAL A 41 8.65 -0.59 -3.34
C VAL A 41 7.41 -0.94 -2.53
N SER A 42 7.57 -1.31 -1.25
CA SER A 42 6.44 -1.58 -0.36
C SER A 42 5.53 -0.37 -0.24
N ALA A 43 6.06 0.82 0.02
CA ALA A 43 5.26 2.04 0.13
C ALA A 43 4.47 2.33 -1.14
N VAL A 44 5.07 2.15 -2.32
CA VAL A 44 4.41 2.33 -3.62
C VAL A 44 3.30 1.29 -3.81
N VAL A 45 3.58 0.01 -3.55
CA VAL A 45 2.58 -1.06 -3.68
C VAL A 45 1.41 -0.81 -2.72
N THR A 46 1.68 -0.49 -1.46
CA THR A 46 0.66 -0.16 -0.47
C THR A 46 -0.18 1.02 -0.93
N TRP A 47 0.45 2.08 -1.49
CA TRP A 47 -0.27 3.23 -2.02
C TRP A 47 -1.16 2.86 -3.22
N VAL A 48 -0.66 2.06 -4.16
CA VAL A 48 -1.43 1.58 -5.33
C VAL A 48 -2.61 0.72 -4.88
N VAL A 49 -2.39 -0.25 -3.99
CA VAL A 49 -3.45 -1.14 -3.50
C VAL A 49 -4.52 -0.34 -2.77
N TYR A 50 -4.13 0.52 -1.84
CA TYR A 50 -5.11 1.35 -1.13
C TYR A 50 -5.78 2.38 -2.03
N GLY A 51 -5.11 2.88 -3.07
CA GLY A 51 -5.69 3.79 -4.06
C GLY A 51 -6.72 3.08 -4.95
N VAL A 52 -6.42 1.88 -5.44
CA VAL A 52 -7.35 1.07 -6.23
C VAL A 52 -8.59 0.71 -5.41
N LEU A 53 -8.40 0.24 -4.17
CA LEU A 53 -9.52 -0.07 -3.28
C LEU A 53 -10.40 1.15 -3.01
N GLU A 54 -9.82 2.34 -2.88
CA GLU A 54 -10.58 3.58 -2.68
C GLU A 54 -11.39 3.95 -3.93
N VAL A 55 -10.83 3.74 -5.12
CA VAL A 55 -11.55 3.94 -6.40
C VAL A 55 -12.71 2.95 -6.55
N GLU A 56 -12.51 1.67 -6.23
CA GLU A 56 -13.58 0.67 -6.28
C GLU A 56 -14.72 1.02 -5.31
N THR A 57 -14.40 1.43 -4.08
CA THR A 57 -15.43 1.84 -3.11
C THR A 57 -16.20 3.08 -3.54
N LEU A 58 -15.55 4.06 -4.17
CA LEU A 58 -16.22 5.27 -4.67
C LEU A 58 -17.17 4.97 -5.84
N VAL A 59 -16.80 4.03 -6.72
CA VAL A 59 -17.66 3.58 -7.82
C VAL A 59 -18.90 2.84 -7.28
N GLU A 60 -18.71 2.00 -6.26
CA GLU A 60 -19.81 1.28 -5.61
C GLU A 60 -20.81 2.24 -4.95
N GLU A 61 -20.33 3.21 -4.15
CA GLU A 61 -21.19 4.23 -3.54
C GLU A 61 -21.95 5.06 -4.58
N THR A 62 -21.29 5.47 -5.68
CA THR A 62 -21.94 6.24 -6.74
C THR A 62 -23.05 5.44 -7.43
N THR A 63 -22.88 4.12 -7.58
CA THR A 63 -23.88 3.25 -8.21
C THR A 63 -25.11 3.09 -7.31
N ILE A 64 -24.90 2.91 -6.00
CA ILE A 64 -25.98 2.78 -5.01
C ILE A 64 -26.80 4.06 -4.92
N ASP A 65 -26.16 5.24 -4.94
CA ASP A 65 -26.87 6.51 -4.90
C ASP A 65 -27.67 6.76 -6.18
N ALA A 66 -27.14 6.36 -7.34
CA ALA A 66 -27.88 6.44 -8.61
C ALA A 66 -29.14 5.55 -8.60
N GLU A 67 -29.05 4.34 -8.04
CA GLU A 67 -30.21 3.45 -7.88
C GLU A 67 -31.25 4.01 -6.91
N ARG A 68 -30.84 4.62 -5.79
CA ARG A 68 -31.77 5.29 -4.86
C ARG A 68 -32.50 6.45 -5.49
N VAL A 69 -31.80 7.33 -6.21
CA VAL A 69 -32.40 8.49 -6.87
C VAL A 69 -33.39 8.05 -7.96
N ALA A 70 -33.10 6.96 -8.67
CA ALA A 70 -34.03 6.39 -9.64
C ALA A 70 -35.29 5.81 -8.98
N ALA A 71 -35.15 5.15 -7.82
CA ALA A 71 -36.26 4.56 -7.09
C ALA A 71 -37.19 5.61 -6.44
N ASP A 72 -36.66 6.77 -6.02
CA ASP A 72 -37.46 7.87 -5.43
C ASP A 72 -38.20 8.71 -6.49
N ALA A 73 -37.91 8.51 -7.79
CA ALA A 73 -38.51 9.25 -8.90
C ALA A 73 -39.76 8.57 -9.52
N GLU A 74 -40.06 7.33 -9.13
CA GLU A 74 -41.31 6.59 -9.46
C GLU A 74 -42.40 6.79 -8.40
#